data_AF-A0A7W1QSX2-F1
#
_entry.id   AF-A0A7W1QSX2-F1
#
_cell.length_a   1.000
_cell.length_b   1.000
_cell.length_c   1.000
_cell.angle_alpha   90.00
_cell.angle_beta   90.00
_cell.angle_gamma   90.00
#
_symmetry.space_group_name_H-M   'P 1'
#
loop_
_entity.id
_entity.type
_entity.pdbx_description
1 polymer ?
#
loop_
_entity_poly.entity_id
_entity_poly.type
_entity_poly.pdbx_seq_one_letter_code
_entity_poly.pdbx_strand_id
1 'polypeptide(L)'
;MQDVQDGLEGPEVERSARHPKSDGARAFVDSERAVRAIYLVVGAVTIGLIFWRLQFSNQSVCCGDFDGYYHIRWSRLLWENMRQGHFFPPTFNWLPLTTLNPKDYVDHHLLFHILQIPFTWFGDLRLGAKVAATIFSSLAVFSCYWLIVRYRISYALVWLVAMLGCSAPFLYRINMAKAPPISIIFMVAGIYLLFEKKYRWLVPLAFLYVWTYSLFVTLVAAAVIWTAVMGWSERRFEWRPLLWTGVGTVAGFLVNPYFPKNISLFLEHLWIKARFGDFSTSVGSEWYPYESWFFLGSCLVAFAAMLTGYIA
;
A
#
# COMPACT_ATOMS: atom_id res chain seq x y z
N MET A 1 26.10 -15.00 91.40
CA MET A 1 25.42 -16.31 91.43
C MET A 1 24.22 -16.16 90.50
N GLN A 2 24.24 -16.86 89.36
CA GLN A 2 23.12 -17.32 88.50
C GLN A 2 21.89 -16.41 88.28
N ASP A 3 21.59 -16.04 87.02
CA ASP A 3 20.49 -16.59 86.16
C ASP A 3 19.11 -16.00 86.50
N VAL A 4 18.07 -15.88 85.66
CA VAL A 4 17.78 -16.08 84.22
C VAL A 4 16.40 -15.42 83.95
N GLN A 5 16.13 -15.23 82.65
CA GLN A 5 14.95 -14.74 81.94
C GLN A 5 13.57 -15.30 82.34
N ASP A 6 12.53 -14.47 82.12
CA ASP A 6 11.25 -14.72 81.41
C ASP A 6 10.32 -13.50 81.67
N GLY A 7 9.52 -12.90 80.79
CA GLY A 7 9.15 -13.07 79.39
C GLY A 7 8.08 -12.01 79.02
N LEU A 8 7.78 -11.86 77.71
CA LEU A 8 6.48 -11.47 77.09
C LEU A 8 5.97 -10.01 77.34
N GLU A 9 5.52 -9.18 76.41
CA GLU A 9 4.93 -9.27 75.06
C GLU A 9 5.03 -7.86 74.42
N GLY A 10 5.27 -7.76 73.11
CA GLY A 10 5.12 -6.51 72.35
C GLY A 10 4.29 -6.79 71.10
N PRO A 11 3.33 -5.92 70.70
CA PRO A 11 2.52 -6.19 69.53
C PRO A 11 3.31 -5.96 68.25
N GLU A 12 3.30 -6.97 67.38
CA GLU A 12 3.74 -6.94 65.99
C GLU A 12 2.97 -5.88 65.20
N VAL A 13 3.69 -4.98 64.53
CA VAL A 13 3.19 -4.22 63.39
C VAL A 13 3.87 -4.76 62.15
N GLU A 14 3.27 -5.79 61.56
CA GLU A 14 3.66 -6.32 60.26
C GLU A 14 3.22 -5.33 59.16
N ARG A 15 4.11 -4.40 58.79
CA ARG A 15 3.95 -3.59 57.57
C ARG A 15 4.38 -4.42 56.37
N SER A 16 3.39 -5.03 55.71
CA SER A 16 3.47 -5.55 54.34
C SER A 16 4.07 -4.49 53.39
N ALA A 17 5.32 -4.65 53.00
CA ALA A 17 5.95 -3.90 51.93
C ALA A 17 5.47 -4.44 50.57
N ARG A 18 4.39 -3.87 50.02
CA ARG A 18 4.08 -4.03 48.59
C ARG A 18 5.05 -3.17 47.78
N HIS A 19 5.84 -3.82 46.94
CA HIS A 19 6.73 -3.20 45.97
C HIS A 19 5.95 -2.33 44.94
N PRO A 20 6.18 -1.01 44.83
CA PRO A 20 5.42 -0.12 43.95
C PRO A 20 5.98 -0.01 42.51
N LYS A 21 6.86 -0.92 42.08
CA LYS A 21 7.54 -0.80 40.78
C LYS A 21 6.68 -1.21 39.57
N SER A 22 5.58 -1.94 39.76
CA SER A 22 4.73 -2.43 38.65
C SER A 22 3.84 -1.35 38.04
N ASP A 23 3.42 -0.36 38.84
CA ASP A 23 2.34 0.55 38.43
C ASP A 23 2.86 1.67 37.53
N GLY A 24 4.08 2.16 37.77
CA GLY A 24 4.73 3.17 36.92
C GLY A 24 5.10 2.65 35.52
N ALA A 25 5.58 1.41 35.42
CA ALA A 25 5.93 0.81 34.12
C ALA A 25 4.69 0.55 33.25
N ARG A 26 3.58 0.13 33.86
CA ARG A 26 2.30 -0.04 33.16
C ARG A 26 1.74 1.30 32.70
N ALA A 27 1.71 2.31 33.58
CA ALA A 27 1.25 3.66 33.23
C ALA A 27 2.07 4.29 32.09
N PHE A 28 3.39 4.07 32.07
CA PHE A 28 4.26 4.56 30.99
C PHE A 28 3.98 3.86 29.65
N VAL A 29 3.85 2.52 29.65
CA VAL A 29 3.52 1.76 28.44
C VAL A 29 2.14 2.14 27.90
N ASP A 30 1.18 2.38 28.78
CA ASP A 30 -0.17 2.83 28.40
C ASP A 30 -0.15 4.26 27.83
N SER A 31 0.69 5.14 28.38
CA SER A 31 0.93 6.48 27.82
C SER A 31 1.54 6.43 26.42
N GLU A 32 2.57 5.61 26.19
CA GLU A 32 3.16 5.46 24.85
C GLU A 32 2.15 4.91 23.83
N ARG A 33 1.34 3.93 24.23
CA ARG A 33 0.30 3.35 23.38
C ARG A 33 -0.77 4.39 23.05
N ALA A 34 -1.20 5.18 24.03
CA ALA A 34 -2.16 6.26 23.83
C ALA A 34 -1.63 7.32 22.86
N VAL A 35 -0.38 7.75 23.01
CA VAL A 35 0.26 8.72 22.10
C VAL A 35 0.30 8.19 20.66
N ARG A 36 0.66 6.90 20.47
CA ARG A 36 0.65 6.30 19.12
C ARG A 36 -0.76 6.21 18.53
N ALA A 37 -1.75 5.84 19.35
CA ALA A 37 -3.14 5.81 18.90
C ALA A 37 -3.59 7.21 18.45
N ILE A 38 -3.24 8.26 19.22
CA ILE A 38 -3.51 9.66 18.84
C ILE A 38 -2.84 9.99 17.50
N TYR A 39 -1.56 9.67 17.31
CA TYR A 39 -0.88 9.93 16.04
C TYR A 39 -1.55 9.22 14.86
N LEU A 40 -1.96 7.97 15.02
CA LEU A 40 -2.66 7.22 13.97
C LEU A 40 -4.03 7.83 13.66
N VAL A 41 -4.81 8.20 14.69
CA VAL A 41 -6.13 8.83 14.50
C VAL A 41 -5.98 10.19 13.81
N VAL A 42 -5.09 11.05 14.30
CA VAL A 42 -4.80 12.35 13.68
C VAL A 42 -4.35 12.16 12.23
N GLY A 43 -3.41 11.25 11.98
CA GLY A 43 -2.96 10.93 10.63
C GLY A 43 -4.10 10.46 9.72
N ALA A 44 -4.92 9.50 10.17
CA ALA A 44 -6.04 8.97 9.40
C ALA A 44 -7.07 10.06 9.06
N VAL A 45 -7.43 10.91 10.03
CA VAL A 45 -8.37 12.01 9.83
C VAL A 45 -7.80 13.05 8.87
N THR A 46 -6.57 13.51 9.10
CA THR A 46 -5.93 14.52 8.24
C THR A 46 -5.78 14.03 6.80
N ILE A 47 -5.27 12.80 6.61
CA ILE A 47 -5.12 12.18 5.29
C ILE A 47 -6.49 12.06 4.60
N GLY A 48 -7.49 11.53 5.31
CA GLY A 48 -8.84 11.34 4.78
C GLY A 48 -9.49 12.66 4.35
N LEU A 49 -9.37 13.71 5.17
CA LEU A 49 -9.89 15.04 4.84
C LEU A 49 -9.23 15.65 3.61
N ILE A 50 -7.91 15.48 3.45
CA ILE A 50 -7.18 16.00 2.29
C ILE A 50 -7.61 15.28 1.01
N PHE A 51 -7.61 13.95 0.99
CA PHE A 51 -8.02 13.19 -0.20
C PHE A 51 -9.51 13.35 -0.51
N TRP A 52 -10.35 13.52 0.52
CA TRP A 52 -11.73 13.93 0.32
C TRP A 52 -11.80 15.29 -0.37
N ARG A 53 -11.08 16.30 0.14
CA ARG A 53 -11.10 17.65 -0.43
C ARG A 53 -10.59 17.67 -1.86
N LEU A 54 -9.51 16.93 -2.16
CA LEU A 54 -8.96 16.80 -3.51
C LEU A 54 -10.01 16.20 -4.44
N GLN A 55 -10.59 15.05 -4.06
CA GLN A 55 -11.50 14.34 -4.94
C GLN A 55 -12.85 15.04 -5.14
N PHE A 56 -13.37 15.71 -4.11
CA PHE A 56 -14.67 16.39 -4.13
C PHE A 56 -14.58 17.89 -4.46
N SER A 57 -13.40 18.39 -4.84
CA SER A 57 -13.23 19.77 -5.29
C SER A 57 -13.91 20.10 -6.62
N ASN A 58 -14.23 19.07 -7.41
CA ASN A 58 -14.92 19.19 -8.70
C ASN A 58 -16.13 18.24 -8.71
N GLN A 59 -17.06 18.44 -9.65
CA GLN A 59 -18.20 17.53 -9.85
C GLN A 59 -17.76 16.20 -10.47
N SER A 60 -16.83 16.23 -11.43
CA SER A 60 -16.26 15.04 -12.07
C SER A 60 -15.40 14.20 -11.12
N VAL A 61 -15.06 12.98 -11.53
CA VAL A 61 -13.86 12.30 -10.99
C VAL A 61 -12.69 13.26 -11.16
N CYS A 62 -11.94 13.52 -10.08
CA CYS A 62 -11.02 14.66 -10.05
C CYS A 62 -10.01 14.61 -11.20
N CYS A 63 -9.45 15.79 -11.48
CA CYS A 63 -8.09 15.85 -11.95
C CYS A 63 -7.91 15.31 -13.40
N GLY A 64 -8.98 15.36 -14.21
CA GLY A 64 -8.94 14.86 -15.59
C GLY A 64 -8.73 13.35 -15.71
N ASP A 65 -9.07 12.59 -14.65
CA ASP A 65 -8.98 11.14 -14.67
C ASP A 65 -10.16 10.52 -15.44
N PHE A 66 -9.93 10.25 -16.73
CA PHE A 66 -10.90 9.59 -17.59
C PHE A 66 -10.96 8.07 -17.34
N ASP A 67 -9.84 7.44 -17.00
CA ASP A 67 -9.80 5.98 -16.78
C ASP A 67 -10.59 5.59 -15.53
N GLY A 68 -10.71 6.48 -14.55
CA GLY A 68 -11.56 6.27 -13.38
C GLY A 68 -13.02 5.92 -13.73
N TYR A 69 -13.56 6.51 -14.79
CA TYR A 69 -14.91 6.18 -15.28
C TYR A 69 -14.96 4.79 -15.90
N TYR A 70 -13.92 4.40 -16.63
CA TYR A 70 -13.79 3.04 -17.17
C TYR A 70 -13.73 2.02 -16.04
N HIS A 71 -12.86 2.21 -15.05
CA HIS A 71 -12.65 1.26 -13.95
C HIS A 71 -13.94 1.00 -13.15
N ILE A 72 -14.67 2.06 -12.78
CA ILE A 72 -15.91 1.88 -12.01
C ILE A 72 -17.02 1.24 -12.85
N ARG A 73 -17.10 1.57 -14.15
CA ARG A 73 -18.07 0.98 -15.07
C ARG A 73 -17.77 -0.49 -15.30
N TRP A 74 -16.50 -0.84 -15.49
CA TRP A 74 -16.07 -2.22 -15.66
C TRP A 74 -16.33 -3.05 -14.40
N SER A 75 -16.05 -2.49 -13.22
CA SER A 75 -16.39 -3.11 -11.93
C SER A 75 -17.89 -3.38 -11.79
N ARG A 76 -18.74 -2.46 -12.28
CA ARG A 76 -20.19 -2.65 -12.30
C ARG A 76 -20.62 -3.79 -13.23
N LEU A 77 -20.03 -3.87 -14.42
CA LEU A 77 -20.31 -4.96 -15.37
C LEU A 77 -19.83 -6.32 -14.83
N LEU A 78 -18.67 -6.36 -14.19
CA LEU A 78 -18.17 -7.55 -13.52
C LEU A 78 -19.15 -8.02 -12.43
N TRP A 79 -19.66 -7.10 -11.62
CA TRP A 79 -20.67 -7.41 -10.61
C TRP A 79 -21.97 -7.95 -11.19
N GLU A 80 -22.49 -7.31 -12.25
CA GLU A 80 -23.72 -7.75 -12.93
C GLU A 80 -23.56 -9.15 -13.52
N ASN A 81 -22.40 -9.43 -14.12
CA ASN A 81 -22.08 -10.74 -14.68
C ASN A 81 -21.95 -11.82 -13.59
N MET A 82 -21.30 -11.51 -12.45
CA MET A 82 -21.25 -12.42 -11.29
C MET A 82 -22.64 -12.72 -10.74
N ARG A 83 -23.53 -11.71 -10.66
CA ARG A 83 -24.93 -11.89 -10.21
C ARG A 83 -25.75 -12.78 -11.14
N GLN A 84 -25.41 -12.84 -12.42
CA GLN A 84 -26.05 -13.72 -13.40
C GLN A 84 -25.53 -15.16 -13.34
N GLY A 85 -24.59 -15.47 -12.45
CA GLY A 85 -24.02 -16.81 -12.30
C GLY A 85 -22.91 -17.12 -13.29
N HIS A 86 -22.40 -16.12 -14.03
CA HIS A 86 -21.26 -16.30 -14.90
C HIS A 86 -19.96 -16.22 -14.11
N PHE A 87 -19.19 -17.32 -14.12
CA PHE A 87 -17.91 -17.44 -13.42
C PHE A 87 -16.74 -16.77 -14.15
N PHE A 88 -16.89 -16.53 -15.46
CA PHE A 88 -15.88 -15.85 -16.27
C PHE A 88 -16.18 -14.35 -16.36
N PRO A 89 -15.14 -13.49 -16.39
CA PRO A 89 -15.32 -12.06 -16.63
C PRO A 89 -16.15 -11.77 -17.89
N PRO A 90 -16.89 -10.65 -17.93
CA PRO A 90 -17.71 -10.31 -19.08
C PRO A 90 -16.85 -10.10 -20.34
N THR A 91 -17.41 -10.38 -21.51
CA THR A 91 -16.72 -10.12 -22.80
C THR A 91 -16.57 -8.62 -23.04
N PHE A 92 -15.36 -8.17 -23.33
CA PHE A 92 -15.09 -6.77 -23.64
C PHE A 92 -15.34 -6.47 -25.13
N ASN A 93 -16.43 -5.76 -25.45
CA ASN A 93 -16.90 -5.57 -26.83
C ASN A 93 -16.72 -4.14 -27.40
N TRP A 94 -16.06 -3.24 -26.67
CA TRP A 94 -16.01 -1.82 -27.04
C TRP A 94 -14.88 -1.44 -28.00
N LEU A 95 -13.81 -2.25 -28.11
CA LEU A 95 -12.65 -1.96 -28.96
C LEU A 95 -12.32 -3.11 -29.92
N PRO A 96 -13.25 -3.51 -30.82
CA PRO A 96 -13.10 -4.71 -31.64
C PRO A 96 -11.93 -4.64 -32.64
N LEU A 97 -11.48 -3.43 -33.01
CA LEU A 97 -10.42 -3.21 -33.99
C LEU A 97 -9.05 -2.93 -33.35
N THR A 98 -8.88 -3.18 -32.04
CA THR A 98 -7.62 -2.92 -31.32
C THR A 98 -7.06 -4.21 -30.71
N THR A 99 -5.90 -4.10 -30.04
CA THR A 99 -5.34 -5.18 -29.22
C THR A 99 -6.20 -5.52 -28.00
N LEU A 100 -7.21 -4.70 -27.69
CA LEU A 100 -8.20 -4.92 -26.63
C LEU A 100 -9.52 -5.48 -27.17
N ASN A 101 -9.49 -6.15 -28.32
CA ASN A 101 -10.68 -6.78 -28.91
C ASN A 101 -11.27 -7.89 -28.00
N PRO A 102 -12.51 -8.36 -28.25
CA PRO A 102 -13.16 -9.34 -27.40
C PRO A 102 -12.38 -10.65 -27.21
N LYS A 103 -11.58 -11.03 -28.20
CA LYS A 103 -10.78 -12.25 -28.16
C LYS A 103 -9.53 -12.05 -27.32
N ASP A 104 -8.88 -10.90 -27.39
CA ASP A 104 -7.54 -10.68 -26.82
C ASP A 104 -7.53 -9.86 -25.53
N TYR A 105 -8.66 -9.26 -25.15
CA TYR A 105 -8.80 -8.47 -23.93
C TYR A 105 -8.37 -9.24 -22.67
N VAL A 106 -7.57 -8.57 -21.84
CA VAL A 106 -7.19 -9.04 -20.51
C VAL A 106 -7.36 -7.93 -19.49
N ASP A 107 -8.11 -8.23 -18.43
CA ASP A 107 -8.21 -7.36 -17.28
C ASP A 107 -6.98 -7.53 -16.37
N HIS A 108 -5.94 -6.75 -16.63
CA HIS A 108 -4.73 -6.70 -15.82
C HIS A 108 -4.91 -5.96 -14.47
N HIS A 109 -6.11 -5.45 -14.20
CA HIS A 109 -6.50 -4.79 -12.94
C HIS A 109 -7.63 -5.57 -12.24
N LEU A 110 -7.74 -6.88 -12.47
CA LEU A 110 -8.87 -7.70 -12.03
C LEU A 110 -9.23 -7.53 -10.55
N LEU A 111 -8.26 -7.68 -9.63
CA LEU A 111 -8.53 -7.53 -8.20
C LEU A 111 -8.89 -6.09 -7.84
N PHE A 112 -8.30 -5.11 -8.52
CA PHE A 112 -8.67 -3.71 -8.33
C PHE A 112 -10.15 -3.47 -8.69
N HIS A 113 -10.63 -4.03 -9.80
CA HIS A 113 -12.04 -3.95 -10.16
C HIS A 113 -12.95 -4.70 -9.18
N ILE A 114 -12.53 -5.88 -8.70
CA ILE A 114 -13.27 -6.62 -7.66
C ILE A 114 -13.40 -5.77 -6.38
N LEU A 115 -12.31 -5.13 -5.94
CA LEU A 115 -12.33 -4.24 -4.77
C LEU A 115 -13.20 -2.99 -4.98
N GLN A 116 -13.43 -2.57 -6.22
CA GLN A 116 -14.33 -1.47 -6.56
C GLN A 116 -15.81 -1.85 -6.58
N ILE A 117 -16.17 -3.13 -6.69
CA ILE A 117 -17.57 -3.60 -6.80
C ILE A 117 -18.50 -2.98 -5.74
N PRO A 118 -18.15 -2.93 -4.43
CA PRO A 118 -19.04 -2.37 -3.41
C PRO A 118 -19.42 -0.90 -3.68
N PHE A 119 -18.53 -0.15 -4.33
CA PHE A 119 -18.76 1.26 -4.66
C PHE A 119 -19.69 1.47 -5.87
N THR A 120 -20.04 0.39 -6.59
CA THR A 120 -20.98 0.43 -7.72
C THR A 120 -22.43 0.29 -7.29
N TRP A 121 -22.70 0.04 -6.00
CA TRP A 121 -24.04 -0.21 -5.48
C TRP A 121 -24.84 1.06 -5.20
N PHE A 122 -24.18 2.22 -5.14
CA PHE A 122 -24.81 3.52 -4.87
C PHE A 122 -25.64 4.09 -6.05
N GLY A 123 -25.67 3.41 -7.20
CA GLY A 123 -26.35 3.85 -8.41
C GLY A 123 -25.58 4.92 -9.19
N ASP A 124 -25.09 5.98 -8.53
CA ASP A 124 -24.19 6.96 -9.13
C ASP A 124 -22.75 6.43 -9.16
N LEU A 125 -22.33 5.90 -10.32
CA LEU A 125 -20.98 5.38 -10.53
C LEU A 125 -19.90 6.46 -10.41
N ARG A 126 -20.20 7.73 -10.72
CA ARG A 126 -19.24 8.82 -10.56
C ARG A 126 -18.97 9.06 -9.09
N LEU A 127 -20.02 9.10 -8.26
CA LEU A 127 -19.86 9.17 -6.81
C LEU A 127 -19.10 7.96 -6.28
N GLY A 128 -19.45 6.75 -6.74
CA GLY A 128 -18.76 5.51 -6.37
C GLY A 128 -17.26 5.55 -6.65
N ALA A 129 -16.85 5.98 -7.85
CA ALA A 129 -15.44 6.14 -8.21
C ALA A 129 -14.72 7.15 -7.32
N LYS A 130 -15.38 8.26 -6.97
CA LYS A 130 -14.81 9.28 -6.08
C LYS A 130 -14.58 8.75 -4.67
N VAL A 131 -15.58 8.10 -4.09
CA VAL A 131 -15.47 7.50 -2.76
C VAL A 131 -14.38 6.41 -2.74
N ALA A 132 -14.34 5.54 -3.76
CA ALA A 132 -13.31 4.50 -3.88
C ALA A 132 -11.90 5.10 -3.96
N ALA A 133 -11.71 6.11 -4.82
CA ALA A 133 -10.42 6.80 -4.95
C ALA A 133 -9.98 7.47 -3.64
N THR A 134 -10.89 8.17 -2.95
CA THR A 134 -10.59 8.78 -1.65
C THR A 134 -10.16 7.73 -0.63
N ILE A 135 -10.84 6.59 -0.55
CA ILE A 135 -10.51 5.53 0.42
C ILE A 135 -9.18 4.88 0.08
N PHE A 136 -8.95 4.49 -1.17
CA PHE A 136 -7.74 3.79 -1.56
C PHE A 136 -6.49 4.69 -1.45
N SER A 137 -6.60 5.96 -1.87
CA SER A 137 -5.53 6.95 -1.72
C SER A 137 -5.22 7.26 -0.26
N SER A 138 -6.25 7.42 0.57
CA SER A 138 -6.09 7.63 2.00
C SER A 138 -5.42 6.44 2.67
N LEU A 139 -5.86 5.21 2.36
CA LEU A 139 -5.30 3.99 2.92
C LEU A 139 -3.84 3.78 2.46
N ALA A 140 -3.52 4.14 1.22
CA ALA A 140 -2.15 4.09 0.70
C ALA A 140 -1.22 5.00 1.51
N VAL A 141 -1.53 6.29 1.62
CA VAL A 141 -0.69 7.24 2.37
C VAL A 141 -0.70 6.92 3.87
N PHE A 142 -1.84 6.50 4.41
CA PHE A 142 -1.94 6.07 5.81
C PHE A 142 -1.08 4.84 6.07
N SER A 143 -0.98 3.89 5.14
CA SER A 143 -0.13 2.71 5.31
C SER A 143 1.36 3.08 5.42
N CYS A 144 1.83 4.04 4.61
CA CYS A 144 3.18 4.60 4.75
C CYS A 144 3.37 5.28 6.11
N TYR A 145 2.43 6.13 6.52
CA TYR A 145 2.47 6.80 7.81
C TYR A 145 2.42 5.83 9.00
N TRP A 146 1.66 4.74 8.86
CA TRP A 146 1.59 3.68 9.86
C TRP A 146 2.97 3.05 10.09
N LEU A 147 3.79 2.84 9.05
CA LEU A 147 5.16 2.35 9.23
C LEU A 147 6.00 3.30 10.09
N ILE A 148 5.87 4.62 9.88
CA ILE A 148 6.58 5.66 10.63
C ILE A 148 6.24 5.56 12.12
N VAL A 149 4.95 5.46 12.45
CA VAL A 149 4.50 5.32 13.84
C VAL A 149 4.88 3.95 14.42
N ARG A 150 4.75 2.87 13.63
CA ARG A 150 5.01 1.47 14.03
C ARG A 150 6.48 1.23 14.40
N TYR A 151 7.39 1.78 13.61
CA TYR A 151 8.84 1.70 13.82
C TYR A 151 9.39 2.84 14.68
N ARG A 152 8.50 3.68 15.25
CA ARG A 152 8.84 4.75 16.19
C ARG A 152 9.84 5.75 15.60
N ILE A 153 9.68 6.06 14.32
CA ILE A 153 10.50 7.08 13.66
C ILE A 153 10.16 8.44 14.31
N SER A 154 11.21 9.17 14.71
CA SER A 154 11.08 10.49 15.32
C SER A 154 10.34 11.47 14.40
N TYR A 155 9.68 12.47 15.01
CA TYR A 155 8.99 13.55 14.30
C TYR A 155 7.83 13.09 13.38
N ALA A 156 7.01 12.14 13.83
CA ALA A 156 5.90 11.58 13.05
C ALA A 156 5.03 12.64 12.35
N LEU A 157 4.65 13.73 13.04
CA LEU A 157 3.84 14.80 12.44
C LEU A 157 4.57 15.57 11.33
N VAL A 158 5.89 15.75 11.45
CA VAL A 158 6.69 16.38 10.38
C VAL A 158 6.66 15.50 9.14
N TRP A 159 6.81 14.18 9.32
CA TRP A 159 6.73 13.23 8.21
C TRP A 159 5.34 13.15 7.59
N LEU A 160 4.28 13.27 8.40
CA LEU A 160 2.91 13.34 7.91
C LEU A 160 2.74 14.54 6.96
N VAL A 161 3.16 15.73 7.41
CA VAL A 161 3.11 16.96 6.59
C VAL A 161 3.99 16.82 5.36
N ALA A 162 5.20 16.26 5.50
CA ALA A 162 6.10 16.03 4.38
C ALA A 162 5.48 15.12 3.32
N MET A 163 4.87 13.98 3.69
CA MET A 163 4.20 13.09 2.73
C MET A 163 3.00 13.75 2.04
N LEU A 164 2.23 14.56 2.77
CA LEU A 164 1.07 15.25 2.23
C LEU A 164 1.43 16.48 1.39
N GLY A 165 2.64 17.02 1.54
CA GLY A 165 3.12 18.22 0.85
C GLY A 165 4.32 17.97 -0.08
N CYS A 166 4.75 16.72 -0.28
CA CYS A 166 6.03 16.45 -0.93
C CYS A 166 6.03 16.76 -2.43
N SER A 167 4.90 16.56 -3.11
CA SER A 167 4.83 16.63 -4.57
C SER A 167 3.40 16.70 -5.09
N ALA A 168 3.09 17.75 -5.88
CA ALA A 168 1.79 17.87 -6.54
C ALA A 168 1.52 16.74 -7.55
N PRO A 169 2.47 16.33 -8.43
CA PRO A 169 2.32 15.15 -9.29
C PRO A 169 2.01 13.85 -8.52
N PHE A 170 2.61 13.65 -7.35
CA PHE A 170 2.32 12.50 -6.50
C PHE A 170 0.88 12.51 -6.00
N LEU A 171 0.45 13.62 -5.37
CA LEU A 171 -0.93 13.77 -4.86
C LEU A 171 -1.96 13.61 -5.97
N TYR A 172 -1.66 14.15 -7.16
CA TYR A 172 -2.48 13.99 -8.35
C TYR A 172 -2.62 12.51 -8.74
N ARG A 173 -1.50 11.80 -8.95
CA ARG A 173 -1.51 10.39 -9.40
C ARG A 173 -2.14 9.46 -8.38
N ILE A 174 -1.89 9.69 -7.09
CA ILE A 174 -2.41 8.82 -6.03
C ILE A 174 -3.89 9.08 -5.77
N ASN A 175 -4.42 10.26 -6.11
CA ASN A 175 -5.84 10.58 -5.98
C ASN A 175 -6.69 10.14 -7.21
N MET A 176 -6.06 9.62 -8.27
CA MET A 176 -6.79 9.02 -9.40
C MET A 176 -7.53 7.75 -8.96
N ALA A 177 -8.69 7.49 -9.56
CA ALA A 177 -9.50 6.29 -9.36
C ALA A 177 -8.93 5.09 -10.12
N LYS A 178 -7.63 4.83 -9.93
CA LYS A 178 -6.82 3.79 -10.59
C LYS A 178 -6.17 2.86 -9.55
N ALA A 179 -5.52 1.80 -10.01
CA ALA A 179 -4.86 0.81 -9.15
C ALA A 179 -3.61 1.26 -8.34
N PRO A 180 -2.83 2.30 -8.72
CA PRO A 180 -1.59 2.66 -8.00
C PRO A 180 -1.70 2.85 -6.47
N PRO A 181 -2.77 3.42 -5.89
CA PRO A 181 -2.91 3.48 -4.44
C PRO A 181 -2.93 2.11 -3.77
N ILE A 182 -3.64 1.14 -4.35
CA ILE A 182 -3.67 -0.23 -3.81
C ILE A 182 -2.29 -0.89 -3.94
N SER A 183 -1.59 -0.61 -5.04
CA SER A 183 -0.21 -1.04 -5.24
C SER A 183 0.73 -0.57 -4.10
N ILE A 184 0.58 0.66 -3.60
CA ILE A 184 1.36 1.13 -2.44
C ILE A 184 1.03 0.32 -1.18
N ILE A 185 -0.25 0.00 -0.93
CA ILE A 185 -0.66 -0.80 0.23
C ILE A 185 0.00 -2.19 0.18
N PHE A 186 0.00 -2.84 -0.99
CA PHE A 186 0.71 -4.11 -1.19
C PHE A 186 2.20 -3.98 -0.93
N MET A 187 2.84 -2.91 -1.40
CA MET A 187 4.26 -2.68 -1.17
C MET A 187 4.59 -2.45 0.30
N VAL A 188 3.81 -1.64 1.02
CA VAL A 188 3.98 -1.41 2.45
C VAL A 188 3.81 -2.71 3.24
N ALA A 189 2.77 -3.50 2.93
CA ALA A 189 2.57 -4.82 3.53
C ALA A 189 3.75 -5.76 3.24
N GLY A 190 4.28 -5.75 2.01
CA GLY A 190 5.43 -6.54 1.60
C GLY A 190 6.69 -6.19 2.37
N ILE A 191 7.01 -4.89 2.46
CA ILE A 191 8.14 -4.38 3.24
C ILE A 191 8.01 -4.78 4.71
N TYR A 192 6.83 -4.60 5.30
CA TYR A 192 6.57 -5.03 6.67
C TYR A 192 6.81 -6.53 6.88
N LEU A 193 6.32 -7.39 5.97
CA LEU A 193 6.54 -8.84 6.06
C LEU A 193 8.01 -9.23 5.89
N LEU A 194 8.75 -8.52 5.04
CA LEU A 194 10.20 -8.72 4.88
C LEU A 194 10.94 -8.35 6.17
N PHE A 195 10.66 -7.18 6.74
CA PHE A 195 11.28 -6.70 7.99
C PHE A 195 10.99 -7.62 9.18
N GLU A 196 9.75 -8.10 9.29
CA GLU A 196 9.33 -9.05 10.34
C GLU A 196 9.77 -10.50 10.03
N LYS A 197 10.50 -10.73 8.94
CA LYS A 197 10.96 -12.04 8.46
C LYS A 197 9.83 -13.08 8.28
N LYS A 198 8.60 -12.61 8.03
CA LYS A 198 7.36 -13.41 7.88
C LYS A 198 7.13 -13.85 6.43
N TYR A 199 8.14 -14.49 5.83
CA TYR A 199 8.19 -14.69 4.38
C TYR A 199 7.05 -15.52 3.79
N ARG A 200 6.45 -16.46 4.54
CA ARG A 200 5.35 -17.29 4.04
C ARG A 200 4.13 -16.46 3.60
N TRP A 201 3.90 -15.32 4.24
CA TRP A 201 2.79 -14.42 3.88
C TRP A 201 3.05 -13.62 2.60
N LEU A 202 4.28 -13.66 2.04
CA LEU A 202 4.57 -13.08 0.73
C LEU A 202 3.86 -13.85 -0.40
N VAL A 203 3.52 -15.13 -0.21
CA VAL A 203 2.78 -15.91 -1.21
C VAL A 203 1.40 -15.30 -1.50
N PRO A 204 0.46 -15.22 -0.53
CA PRO A 204 -0.85 -14.63 -0.80
C PRO A 204 -0.74 -13.15 -1.17
N LEU A 205 0.22 -12.42 -0.61
CA LEU A 205 0.43 -11.02 -0.95
C LEU A 205 0.82 -10.83 -2.42
N ALA A 206 1.87 -11.52 -2.90
CA ALA A 206 2.33 -11.43 -4.27
C ALA A 206 1.30 -11.97 -5.27
N PHE A 207 0.59 -13.05 -4.90
CA PHE A 207 -0.53 -13.59 -5.68
C PHE A 207 -1.60 -12.51 -5.95
N LEU A 208 -2.10 -11.88 -4.88
CA LEU A 208 -3.13 -10.85 -4.98
C LEU A 208 -2.59 -9.59 -5.68
N TYR A 209 -1.31 -9.28 -5.51
CA TYR A 209 -0.70 -8.13 -6.13
C TYR A 209 -0.62 -8.27 -7.67
N VAL A 210 -0.29 -9.47 -8.17
CA VAL A 210 -0.35 -9.77 -9.63
C VAL A 210 -1.74 -9.50 -10.19
N TRP A 211 -2.80 -9.83 -9.45
CA TRP A 211 -4.17 -9.56 -9.90
C TRP A 211 -4.57 -8.09 -9.77
N THR A 212 -3.84 -7.30 -9.00
CA THR A 212 -4.16 -5.89 -8.74
C THR A 212 -3.55 -4.96 -9.78
N TYR A 213 -2.25 -5.11 -10.06
CA TYR A 213 -1.54 -4.15 -10.89
C TYR A 213 -0.22 -4.70 -11.46
N SER A 214 0.12 -4.27 -12.68
CA SER A 214 1.35 -4.67 -13.38
C SER A 214 2.66 -4.28 -12.66
N LEU A 215 2.63 -3.32 -11.72
CA LEU A 215 3.80 -3.01 -10.88
C LEU A 215 4.05 -4.01 -9.74
N PHE A 216 3.39 -5.18 -9.71
CA PHE A 216 3.72 -6.25 -8.76
C PHE A 216 5.22 -6.62 -8.77
N VAL A 217 5.92 -6.41 -9.89
CA VAL A 217 7.37 -6.57 -10.02
C VAL A 217 8.17 -5.76 -9.01
N THR A 218 7.61 -4.68 -8.48
CA THR A 218 8.25 -3.88 -7.42
C THR A 218 8.37 -4.66 -6.12
N LEU A 219 7.45 -5.58 -5.81
CA LEU A 219 7.57 -6.48 -4.66
C LEU A 219 8.66 -7.53 -4.88
N VAL A 220 8.80 -8.02 -6.12
CA VAL A 220 9.92 -8.91 -6.49
C VAL A 220 11.25 -8.18 -6.32
N ALA A 221 11.35 -6.94 -6.81
CA ALA A 221 12.53 -6.10 -6.63
C ALA A 221 12.83 -5.85 -5.14
N ALA A 222 11.82 -5.57 -4.32
CA ALA A 222 11.98 -5.40 -2.88
C ALA A 222 12.49 -6.69 -2.21
N ALA A 223 12.02 -7.87 -2.62
CA ALA A 223 12.52 -9.14 -2.11
C ALA A 223 13.98 -9.39 -2.51
N VAL A 224 14.39 -9.01 -3.74
CA VAL A 224 15.79 -9.08 -4.19
C VAL A 224 16.69 -8.13 -3.38
N ILE A 225 16.29 -6.87 -3.24
CA ILE A 225 17.03 -5.88 -2.44
C ILE A 225 17.17 -6.37 -1.00
N TRP A 226 16.08 -6.87 -0.41
CA TRP A 226 16.10 -7.42 0.95
C TRP A 226 17.08 -8.60 1.08
N THR A 227 17.03 -9.57 0.17
CA THR A 227 17.97 -10.71 0.17
C THR A 227 19.42 -10.26 -0.02
N ALA A 228 19.67 -9.27 -0.87
CA ALA A 228 21.01 -8.70 -1.07
C ALA A 228 21.54 -7.99 0.19
N VAL A 229 20.71 -7.16 0.82
CA VAL A 229 21.04 -6.44 2.07
C VAL A 229 21.31 -7.44 3.20
N MET A 230 20.51 -8.49 3.33
CA MET A 230 20.73 -9.56 4.31
C MET A 230 22.03 -10.34 4.04
N GLY A 231 22.31 -10.63 2.77
CA GLY A 231 23.55 -11.27 2.34
C GLY A 231 24.78 -10.42 2.65
N TRP A 232 24.69 -9.09 2.51
CA TRP A 232 25.77 -8.16 2.82
C TRP A 232 25.94 -7.94 4.32
N SER A 233 24.85 -7.60 5.02
CA SER A 233 24.85 -7.17 6.42
C SER A 233 24.99 -8.35 7.39
N GLU A 234 24.20 -9.41 7.21
CA GLU A 234 24.21 -10.58 8.10
C GLU A 234 25.18 -11.67 7.59
N ARG A 235 25.87 -11.46 6.46
CA ARG A 235 26.71 -12.46 5.75
C ARG A 235 25.98 -13.79 5.50
N ARG A 236 24.65 -13.73 5.40
CA ARG A 236 23.77 -14.90 5.27
C ARG A 236 22.85 -14.74 4.07
N PHE A 237 22.94 -15.70 3.15
CA PHE A 237 22.08 -15.71 1.98
C PHE A 237 20.67 -16.20 2.33
N GLU A 238 19.76 -15.26 2.58
CA GLU A 238 18.35 -15.54 2.84
C GLU A 238 17.56 -15.62 1.53
N TRP A 239 17.43 -16.84 1.01
CA TRP A 239 16.73 -17.13 -0.25
C TRP A 239 15.20 -17.21 -0.12
N ARG A 240 14.68 -17.38 1.10
CA ARG A 240 13.24 -17.54 1.38
C ARG A 240 12.37 -16.39 0.82
N PRO A 241 12.73 -15.10 0.96
CA PRO A 241 11.99 -14.00 0.36
C PRO A 241 11.77 -14.16 -1.15
N LEU A 242 12.81 -14.60 -1.87
CA LEU A 242 12.75 -14.83 -3.31
C LEU A 242 11.82 -16.00 -3.66
N LEU A 243 11.95 -17.12 -2.94
CA LEU A 243 11.08 -18.28 -3.16
C LEU A 243 9.62 -17.89 -2.93
N TRP A 244 9.27 -17.34 -1.77
CA TRP A 244 7.87 -17.14 -1.41
C TRP A 244 7.19 -16.05 -2.25
N THR A 245 7.89 -14.97 -2.57
CA THR A 245 7.39 -13.97 -3.52
C THR A 245 7.24 -14.59 -4.91
N GLY A 246 8.23 -15.35 -5.40
CA GLY A 246 8.18 -16.01 -6.70
C GLY A 246 7.04 -17.02 -6.83
N VAL A 247 6.82 -17.85 -5.81
CA VAL A 247 5.68 -18.79 -5.75
C VAL A 247 4.36 -18.05 -5.83
N GLY A 248 4.19 -16.97 -5.06
CA GLY A 248 2.97 -16.15 -5.11
C GLY A 248 2.76 -15.50 -6.48
N THR A 249 3.82 -14.96 -7.09
CA THR A 249 3.77 -14.36 -8.43
C THR A 249 3.39 -15.39 -9.50
N VAL A 250 4.03 -16.56 -9.51
CA VAL A 250 3.73 -17.64 -10.48
C VAL A 250 2.29 -18.11 -10.30
N ALA A 251 1.86 -18.39 -9.06
CA ALA A 251 0.49 -18.77 -8.78
C ALA A 251 -0.51 -17.68 -9.22
N GLY A 252 -0.16 -16.39 -9.03
CA GLY A 252 -0.96 -15.26 -9.46
C GLY A 252 -1.19 -15.26 -10.97
N PHE A 253 -0.18 -15.56 -11.78
CA PHE A 253 -0.34 -15.69 -13.23
C PHE A 253 -1.14 -16.92 -13.64
N LEU A 254 -0.83 -18.09 -13.08
CA LEU A 254 -1.42 -19.37 -13.49
C LEU A 254 -2.91 -19.50 -13.14
N VAL A 255 -3.34 -18.98 -11.99
CA VAL A 255 -4.73 -19.07 -11.52
C VAL A 255 -5.61 -17.95 -12.11
N ASN A 256 -5.00 -16.93 -12.72
CA ASN A 256 -5.76 -15.81 -13.28
C ASN A 256 -6.74 -16.29 -14.37
N PRO A 257 -8.01 -15.81 -14.38
CA PRO A 257 -9.00 -16.20 -15.38
C PRO A 257 -8.59 -15.95 -16.84
N TYR A 258 -7.64 -15.05 -17.07
CA TYR A 258 -7.14 -14.70 -18.39
C TYR A 258 -5.86 -15.44 -18.79
N PHE A 259 -5.42 -16.45 -18.03
CA PHE A 259 -4.25 -17.26 -18.39
C PHE A 259 -4.48 -18.00 -19.74
N PRO A 260 -3.49 -18.02 -20.66
CA PRO A 260 -2.13 -17.47 -20.56
C PRO A 260 -1.96 -16.03 -21.10
N LYS A 261 -3.03 -15.40 -21.59
CA LYS A 261 -2.97 -14.08 -22.26
C LYS A 261 -2.47 -12.96 -21.33
N ASN A 262 -2.71 -13.09 -20.03
CA ASN A 262 -2.17 -12.17 -19.02
C ASN A 262 -0.64 -12.10 -19.03
N ILE A 263 0.05 -13.19 -19.33
CA ILE A 263 1.51 -13.19 -19.47
C ILE A 263 1.92 -12.43 -20.73
N SER A 264 1.27 -12.72 -21.87
CA SER A 264 1.55 -12.03 -23.14
C SER A 264 1.35 -10.51 -23.01
N LEU A 265 0.21 -10.08 -22.45
CA LEU A 265 -0.07 -8.65 -22.23
C LEU A 265 0.97 -8.01 -21.30
N PHE A 266 1.40 -8.72 -20.26
CA PHE A 266 2.43 -8.21 -19.35
C PHE A 266 3.78 -8.03 -20.07
N LEU A 267 4.19 -9.00 -20.89
CA LEU A 267 5.42 -8.90 -21.69
C LEU A 267 5.35 -7.78 -22.73
N GLU A 268 4.20 -7.60 -23.39
CA GLU A 268 3.96 -6.48 -24.30
C GLU A 268 4.10 -5.13 -23.59
N HIS A 269 3.48 -4.98 -22.42
CA HIS A 269 3.61 -3.76 -21.61
C HIS A 269 5.06 -3.48 -21.20
N LEU A 270 5.81 -4.51 -20.80
CA LEU A 270 7.23 -4.37 -20.48
C LEU A 270 8.04 -3.94 -21.71
N TRP A 271 7.80 -4.59 -22.85
CA TRP A 271 8.54 -4.33 -24.08
C TRP A 271 8.30 -2.92 -24.62
N ILE A 272 7.04 -2.48 -24.64
CA ILE A 272 6.66 -1.13 -25.08
C ILE A 272 7.29 -0.08 -24.16
N LYS A 273 7.31 -0.31 -22.85
CA LYS A 273 7.94 0.63 -21.89
C LYS A 273 9.47 0.64 -21.96
N ALA A 274 10.10 -0.46 -22.39
CA ALA A 274 11.54 -0.53 -22.57
C ALA A 274 12.02 0.18 -23.84
N ARG A 275 11.18 0.25 -24.89
CA ARG A 275 11.46 0.98 -26.13
C ARG A 275 11.08 2.45 -25.99
N PHE A 276 11.91 3.23 -25.31
CA PHE A 276 11.73 4.67 -25.19
C PHE A 276 11.78 5.36 -26.56
N GLY A 277 10.68 6.00 -26.99
CA GLY A 277 10.69 6.98 -28.08
C GLY A 277 10.27 6.49 -29.48
N ASP A 278 10.23 5.17 -29.73
CA ASP A 278 9.82 4.59 -31.03
C ASP A 278 8.33 4.19 -31.04
N PHE A 279 7.44 5.13 -30.74
CA PHE A 279 6.00 4.88 -30.83
C PHE A 279 5.50 5.22 -32.23
N SER A 280 4.87 4.25 -32.90
CA SER A 280 4.26 4.45 -34.22
C SER A 280 3.04 5.38 -34.21
N THR A 281 2.52 5.69 -33.01
CA THR A 281 1.35 6.55 -32.79
C THR A 281 1.67 7.58 -31.70
N SER A 282 1.13 8.79 -31.83
CA SER A 282 1.27 9.81 -30.79
C SER A 282 0.72 9.30 -29.46
N VAL A 283 1.53 9.38 -28.42
CA VAL A 283 1.16 9.00 -27.05
C VAL A 283 1.10 10.23 -26.16
N GLY A 284 0.30 10.16 -25.09
CA GLY A 284 0.20 11.25 -24.11
C GLY A 284 1.55 11.56 -23.46
N SER A 285 1.69 12.81 -22.97
CA SER A 285 2.90 13.26 -22.27
C SER A 285 3.29 12.39 -21.06
N GLU A 286 2.34 11.65 -20.50
CA GLU A 286 2.56 10.70 -19.41
C GLU A 286 3.45 9.50 -19.74
N TRP A 287 3.71 9.24 -21.02
CA TRP A 287 4.65 8.20 -21.46
C TRP A 287 6.10 8.66 -21.47
N TYR A 288 6.34 9.97 -21.31
CA TYR A 288 7.67 10.56 -21.31
C TYR A 288 8.12 10.86 -19.88
N PRO A 289 9.44 10.81 -19.62
CA PRO A 289 9.97 11.26 -18.34
C PRO A 289 9.68 12.75 -18.14
N TYR A 290 9.53 13.16 -16.88
CA TYR A 290 9.52 14.56 -16.55
C TYR A 290 10.86 15.21 -16.89
N GLU A 291 10.80 16.50 -17.24
CA GLU A 291 11.99 17.34 -17.34
C GLU A 291 12.75 17.31 -16.00
N SER A 292 14.08 17.18 -16.03
CA SER A 292 14.88 16.90 -14.83
C SER A 292 14.70 17.97 -13.75
N TRP A 293 14.64 19.25 -14.12
CA TRP A 293 14.46 20.35 -13.18
C TRP A 293 13.05 20.38 -12.59
N PHE A 294 12.03 20.12 -13.41
CA PHE A 294 10.66 19.96 -12.92
C PHE A 294 10.53 18.78 -11.93
N PHE A 295 11.16 17.65 -12.24
CA PHE A 295 11.16 16.47 -11.37
C PHE A 295 11.84 16.76 -10.03
N LEU A 296 13.05 17.32 -10.06
CA LEU A 296 13.78 17.69 -8.84
C LEU A 296 13.02 18.71 -8.00
N GLY A 297 12.49 19.77 -8.63
CA GLY A 297 11.68 20.78 -7.94
C GLY A 297 10.41 20.21 -7.33
N SER A 298 9.72 19.32 -8.06
CA SER A 298 8.49 18.68 -7.61
C SER A 298 8.69 17.63 -6.52
N CYS A 299 9.92 17.16 -6.30
CA CYS A 299 10.25 16.10 -5.33
C CYS A 299 11.31 16.55 -4.30
N LEU A 300 11.58 17.86 -4.20
CA LEU A 300 12.66 18.41 -3.37
C LEU A 300 12.56 17.96 -1.91
N VAL A 301 11.35 17.97 -1.34
CA VAL A 301 11.11 17.52 0.05
C VAL A 301 11.52 16.06 0.23
N ALA A 302 11.20 15.19 -0.72
CA ALA A 302 11.55 13.78 -0.67
C ALA A 302 13.07 13.57 -0.81
N PHE A 303 13.74 14.29 -1.72
CA PHE A 303 15.18 14.19 -1.88
C PHE A 303 15.96 14.73 -0.68
N ALA A 304 15.54 15.87 -0.14
CA ALA A 304 16.12 16.43 1.06
C ALA A 304 15.98 15.46 2.25
N ALA A 305 14.79 14.88 2.43
CA ALA A 305 14.53 13.86 3.46
C ALA A 305 15.39 12.60 3.28
N MET A 306 15.56 12.12 2.05
CA MET A 306 16.40 10.96 1.77
C MET A 306 17.88 11.26 2.08
N LEU A 307 18.37 12.42 1.66
CA LEU A 307 19.76 12.84 1.89
C LEU A 307 20.04 13.01 3.39
N THR A 308 19.15 13.68 4.13
CA THR A 308 19.32 13.82 5.59
C THR A 308 19.30 12.47 6.29
N GLY A 309 18.43 11.55 5.86
CA GLY A 309 18.37 10.18 6.38
C GLY A 309 19.60 9.33 6.07
N TYR A 310 20.35 9.60 5.00
CA TYR A 310 21.61 8.91 4.71
C TYR A 310 22.82 9.48 5.47
N ILE A 311 22.76 10.76 5.85
CA ILE A 311 23.86 11.43 6.57
C ILE A 311 23.75 11.20 8.09
N ALA A 312 22.54 11.14 8.62
CA ALA A 312 22.27 10.93 10.05
C ALA A 312 22.54 9.48 10.48
#